data_AF-A0A258CU35-F1
#
_entry.id   AF-A0A258CU35-F1
#
_cell.length_a   1.000
_cell.length_b   1.000
_cell.length_c   1.000
_cell.angle_alpha   90.00
_cell.angle_beta   90.00
_cell.angle_gamma   90.00
#
_symmetry.space_group_name_H-M   'P 1'
#
loop_
_entity.id
_entity.type
_entity.pdbx_description
1 polymer ?
#
loop_
_entity_poly.entity_id
_entity_poly.type
_entity_poly.pdbx_seq_one_letter_code
_entity_poly.pdbx_strand_id
1 'polypeptide(L)'
;MTAFQNAQDAVLKAGLVPGKDITFVNVGPAELADAVGAQRIDAFFTYDPFVSYFESTGHAMVVSENLTPVIALAANSRFLQQKPDVLKRLLMANAQALFFASQNNDLVNGWFRSLEPAKNIPEAVLQKASSYDPAWSAKTFTDIKVALSPAQIAQMETLAKWGVDAKLLPRLPDVTKFINTAIASAVDAEIAAGGFDVKSVKILRA
;
A
#
# COMPACT_ATOMS: atom_id res chain seq x y z
N MET A 1 -1.15 -5.61 8.75
CA MET A 1 -1.13 -7.09 8.68
C MET A 1 0.00 -7.63 7.81
N THR A 2 0.28 -7.04 6.64
CA THR A 2 1.31 -7.53 5.71
C THR A 2 2.73 -7.48 6.27
N ALA A 3 3.14 -6.39 6.94
CA ALA A 3 4.51 -6.28 7.48
C ALA A 3 4.83 -7.33 8.56
N PHE A 4 3.88 -7.62 9.45
CA PHE A 4 4.08 -8.60 10.53
C PHE A 4 4.10 -10.05 10.00
N GLN A 5 3.27 -10.37 9.01
CA GLN A 5 3.34 -11.68 8.34
C GLN A 5 4.67 -11.84 7.60
N ASN A 6 5.07 -10.86 6.78
CA ASN A 6 6.35 -10.87 6.07
C ASN A 6 7.53 -11.08 7.03
N ALA A 7 7.45 -10.46 8.20
CA ALA A 7 8.43 -10.61 9.26
C ALA A 7 8.52 -12.04 9.79
N GLN A 8 7.38 -12.66 10.11
CA GLN A 8 7.34 -14.04 10.54
C GLN A 8 7.82 -15.00 9.45
N ASP A 9 7.41 -14.78 8.20
CA ASP A 9 7.81 -15.63 7.07
C ASP A 9 9.32 -15.60 6.85
N ALA A 10 9.95 -14.43 6.98
CA ALA A 10 11.41 -14.30 6.90
C ALA A 10 12.12 -15.08 8.03
N VAL A 11 11.62 -14.95 9.26
CA VAL A 11 12.15 -15.67 10.44
C VAL A 11 12.00 -17.19 10.29
N LEU A 12 10.83 -17.66 9.85
CA LEU A 12 10.56 -19.08 9.62
C LEU A 12 11.45 -19.66 8.49
N LYS A 13 11.63 -18.91 7.39
CA LYS A 13 12.54 -19.31 6.30
C LYS A 13 14.00 -19.40 6.75
N ALA A 14 14.39 -18.62 7.75
CA ALA A 14 15.71 -18.69 8.38
C ALA A 14 15.84 -19.85 9.39
N GLY A 15 14.79 -20.65 9.60
CA GLY A 15 14.78 -21.77 10.54
C GLY A 15 14.59 -21.37 12.01
N LEU A 16 14.17 -20.14 12.27
CA LEU A 16 13.94 -19.60 13.62
C LEU A 16 12.47 -19.71 14.02
N VAL A 17 12.20 -19.78 15.32
CA VAL A 17 10.87 -19.93 15.90
C VAL A 17 10.40 -18.63 16.58
N PRO A 18 9.39 -17.93 16.03
CA PRO A 18 8.78 -16.77 16.69
C PRO A 18 8.29 -17.08 18.11
N GLY A 19 8.58 -16.19 19.06
CA GLY A 19 8.24 -16.34 20.48
C GLY A 19 9.21 -17.22 21.28
N LYS A 20 10.18 -17.88 20.62
CA LYS A 20 11.26 -18.64 21.27
C LYS A 20 12.63 -18.05 20.93
N ASP A 21 12.93 -17.95 19.63
CA ASP A 21 14.24 -17.47 19.15
C ASP A 21 14.22 -15.97 18.85
N ILE A 22 13.05 -15.40 18.52
CA ILE A 22 12.83 -13.97 18.27
C ILE A 22 11.52 -13.52 18.93
N THR A 23 11.52 -12.32 19.51
CA THR A 23 10.30 -11.63 19.99
C THR A 23 10.03 -10.39 19.14
N PHE A 24 8.81 -10.27 18.62
CA PHE A 24 8.41 -9.08 17.87
C PHE A 24 7.86 -8.00 18.80
N VAL A 25 8.33 -6.77 18.60
CA VAL A 25 7.83 -5.58 19.30
C VAL A 25 7.18 -4.66 18.27
N ASN A 26 5.96 -4.23 18.53
CA ASN A 26 5.30 -3.23 17.69
C ASN A 26 5.82 -1.85 18.07
N VAL A 27 6.29 -1.11 17.08
CA VAL A 27 6.88 0.22 17.25
C VAL A 27 6.18 1.18 16.29
N GLY A 28 5.83 2.38 16.76
CA GLY A 28 5.25 3.42 15.90
C GLY A 28 6.29 4.00 14.92
N PRO A 29 5.89 4.61 13.78
CA PRO A 29 6.85 5.15 12.82
C PRO A 29 7.85 6.16 13.41
N ALA A 30 7.42 7.03 14.32
CA ALA A 30 8.29 8.01 14.97
C ALA A 30 9.32 7.36 15.91
N GLU A 31 8.88 6.39 16.70
CA GLU A 31 9.75 5.61 17.60
C GLU A 31 10.75 4.76 16.81
N LEU A 32 10.32 4.20 15.68
CA LEU A 32 11.18 3.43 14.79
C LEU A 32 12.28 4.31 14.20
N ALA A 33 11.94 5.53 13.76
CA ALA A 33 12.93 6.46 13.23
C ALA A 33 14.01 6.85 14.27
N ASP A 34 13.61 7.10 15.53
CA ASP A 34 14.55 7.32 16.62
C ASP A 34 15.43 6.08 16.89
N ALA A 35 14.81 4.91 17.00
CA ALA A 35 15.52 3.67 17.29
C ALA A 35 16.52 3.27 16.20
N VAL A 36 16.17 3.44 14.93
CA VAL A 36 17.06 3.20 13.78
C VAL A 36 18.17 4.25 13.74
N GLY A 37 17.83 5.55 13.89
CA GLY A 37 18.82 6.62 13.90
C GLY A 37 19.83 6.49 15.04
N ALA A 38 19.38 6.05 16.22
CA ALA A 38 20.22 5.79 17.39
C ALA A 38 20.88 4.39 17.38
N GLN A 39 20.67 3.58 16.33
CA GLN A 39 21.22 2.23 16.18
C GLN A 39 20.91 1.32 17.40
N ARG A 40 19.69 1.43 17.95
CA ARG A 40 19.22 0.67 19.13
C ARG A 40 18.50 -0.63 18.78
N ILE A 41 18.34 -0.93 17.49
CA ILE A 41 17.67 -2.14 17.00
C ILE A 41 18.53 -2.79 15.92
N ASP A 42 18.67 -4.11 16.00
CA ASP A 42 19.53 -4.89 15.09
C ASP A 42 18.84 -5.18 13.75
N ALA A 43 17.52 -5.37 13.77
CA ALA A 43 16.70 -5.64 12.60
C ALA A 43 15.27 -5.16 12.81
N PHE A 44 14.60 -4.75 11.74
CA PHE A 44 13.23 -4.28 11.78
C PHE A 44 12.50 -4.52 10.46
N PHE A 45 11.17 -4.48 10.53
CA PHE A 45 10.30 -4.55 9.36
C PHE A 45 9.54 -3.23 9.25
N THR A 46 9.62 -2.60 8.08
CA THR A 46 8.92 -1.34 7.80
C THR A 46 8.45 -1.30 6.35
N TYR A 47 7.82 -0.21 5.96
CA TYR A 47 7.28 0.06 4.64
C TYR A 47 7.70 1.46 4.18
N ASP A 48 7.53 1.75 2.89
CA ASP A 48 7.88 3.05 2.35
C ASP A 48 7.04 4.20 2.93
N PRO A 49 7.62 5.41 3.04
CA PRO A 49 8.93 5.81 2.53
C PRO A 49 10.11 5.50 3.47
N PHE A 50 9.88 4.85 4.62
CA PHE A 50 10.91 4.65 5.64
C PHE A 50 12.02 3.68 5.21
N VAL A 51 11.70 2.66 4.42
CA VAL A 51 12.71 1.75 3.84
C VAL A 51 13.73 2.57 3.03
N SER A 52 13.22 3.27 2.01
CA SER A 52 14.03 4.11 1.14
C SER A 52 14.78 5.21 1.92
N TYR A 53 14.17 5.78 2.96
CA TYR A 53 14.78 6.80 3.81
C TYR A 53 15.97 6.27 4.61
N PHE A 54 15.84 5.15 5.32
CA PHE A 54 16.93 4.59 6.13
C PHE A 54 18.09 4.07 5.28
N GLU A 55 17.81 3.53 4.09
CA GLU A 55 18.87 3.18 3.12
C GLU A 55 19.62 4.43 2.65
N SER A 56 18.89 5.49 2.26
CA SER A 56 19.51 6.71 1.74
C SER A 56 20.39 7.44 2.75
N THR A 57 20.11 7.26 4.03
CA THR A 57 20.82 7.89 5.14
C THR A 57 21.89 6.96 5.75
N GLY A 58 22.04 5.75 5.22
CA GLY A 58 23.03 4.77 5.67
C GLY A 58 22.74 4.12 7.02
N HIS A 59 21.52 4.27 7.56
CA HIS A 59 21.15 3.71 8.87
C HIS A 59 20.64 2.27 8.78
N ALA A 60 20.28 1.77 7.59
CA ALA A 60 19.84 0.41 7.38
C ALA A 60 20.14 -0.08 5.95
N MET A 61 20.11 -1.39 5.75
CA MET A 61 20.13 -2.04 4.44
C MET A 61 18.99 -3.04 4.30
N VAL A 62 18.41 -3.14 3.10
CA VAL A 62 17.39 -4.14 2.81
C VAL A 62 18.04 -5.51 2.68
N VAL A 63 17.67 -6.43 3.57
CA VAL A 63 18.12 -7.84 3.55
C VAL A 63 17.06 -8.79 2.97
N SER A 64 15.79 -8.35 2.96
CA SER A 64 14.66 -9.07 2.38
C SER A 64 13.50 -8.11 2.14
N GLU A 65 12.78 -8.28 1.04
CA GLU A 65 11.60 -7.49 0.71
C GLU A 65 10.46 -8.35 0.16
N ASN A 66 9.23 -7.85 0.31
CA ASN A 66 8.05 -8.40 -0.34
C ASN A 66 7.16 -7.25 -0.83
N LEU A 67 7.18 -7.03 -2.14
CA LEU A 67 6.48 -5.94 -2.82
C LEU A 67 5.04 -6.32 -3.23
N THR A 68 4.48 -7.40 -2.68
CA THR A 68 3.11 -7.87 -2.99
C THR A 68 2.03 -7.54 -1.93
N PRO A 69 2.04 -6.42 -1.18
CA PRO A 69 0.97 -6.13 -0.25
C PRO A 69 -0.34 -5.82 -1.01
N VAL A 70 -1.44 -6.42 -0.58
CA VAL A 70 -2.77 -6.03 -1.06
C VAL A 70 -3.27 -4.87 -0.21
N ILE A 71 -3.27 -3.66 -0.79
CA ILE A 71 -3.94 -2.49 -0.21
C ILE A 71 -5.38 -2.47 -0.74
N ALA A 72 -6.36 -2.42 0.15
CA ALA A 72 -7.77 -2.44 -0.19
C ALA A 72 -8.48 -1.20 0.34
N LEU A 73 -9.26 -0.55 -0.53
CA LEU A 73 -10.23 0.46 -0.11
C LEU A 73 -11.47 -0.26 0.45
N ALA A 74 -11.73 -0.07 1.73
CA ALA A 74 -12.89 -0.66 2.40
C ALA A 74 -13.97 0.41 2.66
N ALA A 75 -15.23 0.02 2.47
CA ALA A 75 -16.40 0.80 2.86
C ALA A 75 -17.33 -0.06 3.71
N ASN A 76 -18.04 0.56 4.67
CA ASN A 76 -19.04 -0.16 5.44
C ASN A 76 -20.24 -0.55 4.55
N SER A 77 -20.90 -1.67 4.88
CA SER A 77 -21.97 -2.24 4.06
C SER A 77 -23.15 -1.29 3.82
N ARG A 78 -23.49 -0.44 4.80
CA ARG A 78 -24.56 0.55 4.67
C ARG A 78 -24.22 1.57 3.58
N PHE A 79 -23.00 2.08 3.54
CA PHE A 79 -22.58 3.03 2.51
C PHE A 79 -22.56 2.38 1.12
N LEU A 80 -22.11 1.12 1.04
CA LEU A 80 -22.15 0.32 -0.19
C LEU A 80 -23.56 0.18 -0.77
N GLN A 81 -24.55 -0.09 0.09
CA GLN A 81 -25.94 -0.29 -0.31
C GLN A 81 -26.66 1.02 -0.61
N GLN A 82 -26.44 2.07 0.19
CA GLN A 82 -27.22 3.30 0.13
C GLN A 82 -26.65 4.34 -0.84
N LYS A 83 -25.34 4.30 -1.11
CA LYS A 83 -24.64 5.32 -1.91
C LYS A 83 -23.69 4.70 -2.96
N PRO A 84 -24.13 3.70 -3.76
CA PRO A 84 -23.27 3.04 -4.74
C PRO A 84 -22.72 4.01 -5.80
N ASP A 85 -23.51 5.00 -6.24
CA ASP A 85 -23.07 6.01 -7.21
C ASP A 85 -21.98 6.94 -6.65
N VAL A 86 -22.00 7.21 -5.35
CA VAL A 86 -20.95 8.00 -4.69
C VAL A 86 -19.65 7.21 -4.65
N LEU A 87 -19.73 5.91 -4.33
CA LEU A 87 -18.56 5.03 -4.35
C LEU A 87 -17.98 4.89 -5.75
N LYS A 88 -18.82 4.72 -6.77
CA LYS A 88 -18.37 4.68 -8.17
C LYS A 88 -17.60 5.94 -8.55
N ARG A 89 -18.12 7.13 -8.21
CA ARG A 89 -17.43 8.41 -8.46
C ARG A 89 -16.14 8.54 -7.68
N LEU A 90 -16.11 8.10 -6.42
CA LEU A 90 -14.89 8.10 -5.60
C LEU A 90 -13.81 7.22 -6.23
N LEU A 91 -14.17 6.02 -6.66
CA LEU A 91 -13.25 5.07 -7.29
C LEU A 91 -12.72 5.59 -8.64
N MET A 92 -13.59 6.19 -9.46
CA MET A 92 -13.18 6.85 -10.70
C MET A 92 -12.23 8.02 -10.43
N ALA A 93 -12.54 8.88 -9.46
CA ALA A 93 -11.68 9.99 -9.07
C ALA A 93 -10.32 9.51 -8.55
N ASN A 94 -10.29 8.42 -7.78
CA ASN A 94 -9.06 7.79 -7.33
C ASN A 94 -8.22 7.27 -8.51
N ALA A 95 -8.85 6.59 -9.47
CA ALA A 95 -8.16 6.12 -10.67
C ALA A 95 -7.56 7.28 -11.49
N GLN A 96 -8.32 8.35 -11.67
CA GLN A 96 -7.87 9.57 -12.33
C GLN A 96 -6.70 10.24 -11.59
N ALA A 97 -6.76 10.28 -10.25
CA ALA A 97 -5.68 10.82 -9.43
C ALA A 97 -4.40 9.98 -9.55
N LEU A 98 -4.51 8.64 -9.53
CA LEU A 98 -3.38 7.74 -9.72
C LEU A 98 -2.75 7.90 -11.11
N PHE A 99 -3.56 7.98 -12.16
CA PHE A 99 -3.03 8.23 -13.51
C PHE A 99 -2.42 9.62 -13.65
N PHE A 100 -3.04 10.65 -13.06
CA PHE A 100 -2.46 11.98 -13.04
C PHE A 100 -1.10 11.97 -12.34
N ALA A 101 -0.97 11.26 -11.21
CA ALA A 101 0.27 11.11 -10.48
C ALA A 101 1.34 10.39 -11.30
N SER A 102 0.97 9.34 -12.04
CA SER A 102 1.91 8.62 -12.92
C SER A 102 2.45 9.47 -14.06
N GLN A 103 1.71 10.49 -14.50
CA GLN A 103 2.15 11.46 -15.51
C GLN A 103 2.85 12.70 -14.92
N ASN A 104 2.79 12.91 -13.61
CA ASN A 104 3.24 14.14 -12.94
C ASN A 104 4.00 13.84 -11.63
N ASN A 105 4.93 12.88 -11.68
CA ASN A 105 5.63 12.35 -10.50
C ASN A 105 6.21 13.45 -9.61
N ASP A 106 7.00 14.37 -10.17
CA ASP A 106 7.68 15.44 -9.42
C ASP A 106 6.68 16.40 -8.74
N LEU A 107 5.61 16.77 -9.46
CA LEU A 107 4.57 17.64 -8.92
C LEU A 107 3.85 17.00 -7.74
N VAL A 108 3.45 15.73 -7.88
CA VAL A 108 2.70 15.01 -6.83
C VAL A 108 3.60 14.69 -5.64
N ASN A 109 4.86 14.32 -5.85
CA ASN A 109 5.84 14.21 -4.78
C ASN A 109 6.08 15.56 -4.10
N GLY A 110 6.08 16.66 -4.85
CA GLY A 110 6.11 18.02 -4.32
C GLY A 110 4.93 18.33 -3.39
N TRP A 111 3.71 17.93 -3.75
CA TRP A 111 2.54 18.03 -2.88
C TRP A 111 2.70 17.20 -1.61
N PHE A 112 3.18 15.97 -1.71
CA PHE A 112 3.45 15.15 -0.53
C PHE A 112 4.48 15.82 0.40
N ARG A 113 5.57 16.36 -0.15
CA ARG A 113 6.60 17.10 0.61
C ARG A 113 6.12 18.44 1.18
N SER A 114 5.01 18.99 0.71
CA SER A 114 4.42 20.19 1.33
C SER A 114 3.82 19.90 2.71
N LEU A 115 3.59 18.63 3.04
CA LEU A 115 3.09 18.21 4.35
C LEU A 115 4.21 18.25 5.39
N GLU A 116 3.91 18.81 6.57
CA GLU A 116 4.87 18.93 7.68
C GLU A 116 5.63 17.62 8.01
N PRO A 117 4.98 16.44 8.05
CA PRO A 117 5.69 15.18 8.32
C PRO A 117 6.68 14.74 7.23
N ALA A 118 6.50 15.21 6.00
CA ALA A 118 7.23 14.75 4.82
C ALA A 118 8.20 15.79 4.24
N LYS A 119 8.17 17.05 4.72
CA LYS A 119 8.96 18.16 4.17
C LYS A 119 10.47 17.92 4.10
N ASN A 120 10.98 17.13 5.05
CA ASN A 120 12.40 16.82 5.15
C ASN A 120 12.79 15.52 4.43
N ILE A 121 11.85 14.81 3.81
CA ILE A 121 12.16 13.60 3.05
C ILE A 121 12.76 14.02 1.70
N PRO A 122 13.96 13.56 1.33
CA PRO A 122 14.55 13.85 0.03
C PRO A 122 13.65 13.37 -1.11
N GLU A 123 13.57 14.13 -2.20
CA GLU A 123 12.72 13.76 -3.34
C GLU A 123 13.12 12.43 -3.98
N ALA A 124 14.42 12.15 -4.09
CA ALA A 124 14.90 10.87 -4.60
C ALA A 124 14.43 9.67 -3.75
N VAL A 125 14.26 9.85 -2.44
CA VAL A 125 13.70 8.82 -1.54
C VAL A 125 12.23 8.57 -1.89
N LEU A 126 11.46 9.63 -2.12
CA LEU A 126 10.06 9.49 -2.54
C LEU A 126 9.93 8.89 -3.92
N GLN A 127 10.79 9.24 -4.87
CA GLN A 127 10.76 8.64 -6.20
C GLN A 127 11.05 7.13 -6.15
N LYS A 128 12.04 6.72 -5.36
CA LYS A 128 12.31 5.29 -5.13
C LYS A 128 11.10 4.60 -4.48
N ALA A 129 10.59 5.14 -3.38
CA ALA A 129 9.45 4.62 -2.64
C ALA A 129 8.19 4.46 -3.53
N SER A 130 7.85 5.49 -4.30
CA SER A 130 6.67 5.46 -5.17
C SER A 130 6.83 4.50 -6.35
N SER A 131 8.06 4.21 -6.79
CA SER A 131 8.31 3.31 -7.93
C SER A 131 7.86 1.86 -7.70
N TYR A 132 7.63 1.46 -6.45
CA TYR A 132 7.09 0.14 -6.11
C TYR A 132 5.58 0.03 -6.36
N ASP A 133 4.85 1.15 -6.49
CA ASP A 133 3.44 1.14 -6.86
C ASP A 133 3.31 0.94 -8.38
N PRO A 134 2.65 -0.13 -8.86
CA PRO A 134 2.43 -0.35 -10.30
C PRO A 134 1.73 0.83 -10.98
N ALA A 135 0.84 1.54 -10.27
CA ALA A 135 0.16 2.71 -10.80
C ALA A 135 1.11 3.89 -11.07
N TRP A 136 2.23 3.99 -10.34
CA TRP A 136 3.19 5.09 -10.49
C TRP A 136 3.85 5.13 -11.86
N SER A 137 3.95 3.98 -12.53
CA SER A 137 4.54 3.83 -13.86
C SER A 137 3.52 3.62 -14.99
N ALA A 138 2.22 3.80 -14.69
CA ALA A 138 1.15 3.66 -15.68
C ALA A 138 1.36 4.63 -16.85
N LYS A 139 1.27 4.11 -18.09
CA LYS A 139 1.47 4.88 -19.34
C LYS A 139 0.15 5.31 -19.96
N THR A 140 -0.89 4.52 -19.74
CA THR A 140 -2.24 4.76 -20.25
C THR A 140 -3.23 4.68 -19.10
N PHE A 141 -4.37 5.36 -19.23
CA PHE A 141 -5.38 5.35 -18.19
C PHE A 141 -5.91 3.93 -17.91
N THR A 142 -5.91 3.07 -18.93
CA THR A 142 -6.29 1.66 -18.84
C THR A 142 -5.32 0.77 -18.05
N ASP A 143 -4.09 1.24 -17.79
CA ASP A 143 -3.14 0.55 -16.91
C ASP A 143 -3.55 0.65 -15.44
N ILE A 144 -4.39 1.64 -15.08
CA ILE A 144 -4.95 1.74 -13.73
C ILE A 144 -6.11 0.74 -13.60
N LYS A 145 -6.02 -0.12 -12.58
CA LYS A 145 -7.09 -1.07 -12.22
C LYS A 145 -7.64 -0.73 -10.85
N VAL A 146 -8.95 -0.61 -10.78
CA VAL A 146 -9.70 -0.32 -9.55
C VAL A 146 -10.15 -1.61 -8.88
N ALA A 147 -10.62 -2.58 -9.65
CA ALA A 147 -11.04 -3.86 -9.10
C ALA A 147 -9.82 -4.69 -8.65
N LEU A 148 -9.98 -5.39 -7.52
CA LEU A 148 -9.04 -6.42 -7.12
C LEU A 148 -9.04 -7.55 -8.16
N SER A 149 -7.84 -7.92 -8.61
CA SER A 149 -7.63 -9.08 -9.46
C SER A 149 -7.87 -10.39 -8.69
N PRO A 150 -8.13 -11.51 -9.40
CA PRO A 150 -8.24 -12.82 -8.75
C PRO A 150 -7.01 -13.19 -7.92
N ALA A 151 -5.80 -12.83 -8.37
CA ALA A 151 -4.57 -13.07 -7.62
C ALA A 151 -4.51 -12.29 -6.31
N GLN A 152 -4.96 -11.02 -6.30
CA GLN A 152 -5.03 -10.22 -5.09
C GLN A 152 -6.07 -10.77 -4.11
N ILE A 153 -7.20 -11.26 -4.60
CA ILE A 153 -8.23 -11.93 -3.78
C ILE A 153 -7.65 -13.22 -3.17
N ALA A 154 -6.96 -14.05 -3.94
CA ALA A 154 -6.30 -15.26 -3.44
C ALA A 154 -5.21 -14.96 -2.38
N GLN A 155 -4.50 -13.83 -2.53
CA GLN A 155 -3.55 -13.37 -1.53
C GLN A 155 -4.24 -13.01 -0.21
N MET A 156 -5.45 -12.41 -0.26
CA MET A 156 -6.25 -12.17 0.95
C MET A 156 -6.68 -13.47 1.64
N GLU A 157 -6.97 -14.55 0.89
CA GLU A 157 -7.26 -15.87 1.45
C GLU A 157 -6.05 -16.47 2.15
N THR A 158 -4.86 -16.31 1.56
CA THR A 158 -3.60 -16.73 2.18
C THR A 158 -3.34 -15.97 3.48
N LEU A 159 -3.58 -14.65 3.50
CA LEU A 159 -3.51 -13.83 4.70
C LEU A 159 -4.50 -14.27 5.78
N ALA A 160 -5.73 -14.61 5.40
CA ALA A 160 -6.76 -15.10 6.31
C ALA A 160 -6.37 -16.44 6.94
N LYS A 161 -5.83 -17.37 6.14
CA LYS A 161 -5.33 -18.66 6.63
C LYS A 161 -4.18 -18.46 7.62
N TRP A 162 -3.18 -17.66 7.25
CA TRP A 162 -2.08 -17.33 8.14
C TRP A 162 -2.58 -16.70 9.45
N GLY A 163 -3.58 -15.81 9.39
CA GLY A 163 -4.17 -15.20 10.58
C GLY A 163 -4.78 -16.22 11.54
N VAL A 164 -5.39 -17.30 11.05
CA VAL A 164 -5.89 -18.40 11.89
C VAL A 164 -4.76 -19.24 12.45
N ASP A 165 -3.80 -19.63 11.62
CA ASP A 165 -2.65 -20.45 12.01
C ASP A 165 -1.82 -19.74 13.10
N ALA A 166 -1.68 -18.41 12.97
CA ALA A 166 -1.04 -17.53 13.95
C ALA A 166 -1.93 -17.14 15.15
N LYS A 167 -3.17 -17.67 15.23
CA LYS A 167 -4.16 -17.38 16.28
C LYS A 167 -4.54 -15.90 16.42
N LEU A 168 -4.34 -15.11 15.38
CA LEU A 168 -4.78 -13.71 15.28
C LEU A 168 -6.26 -13.61 14.93
N LEU A 169 -6.79 -14.63 14.25
CA LEU A 169 -8.21 -14.76 13.91
C LEU A 169 -8.80 -15.97 14.63
N PRO A 170 -10.01 -15.86 15.21
CA PRO A 170 -10.65 -16.96 15.93
C PRO A 170 -11.14 -18.08 15.01
N ARG A 171 -11.30 -17.81 13.70
CA ARG A 171 -11.72 -18.74 12.67
C ARG A 171 -11.38 -18.21 11.29
N LEU A 172 -11.33 -19.10 10.29
CA LEU A 172 -11.11 -18.71 8.90
C LEU A 172 -12.33 -17.92 8.38
N PRO A 173 -12.17 -16.64 7.97
CA PRO A 173 -13.24 -15.91 7.32
C PRO A 173 -13.49 -16.43 5.91
N ASP A 174 -14.73 -16.36 5.47
CA ASP A 174 -15.09 -16.52 4.06
C ASP A 174 -14.77 -15.21 3.32
N VAL A 175 -13.52 -15.09 2.87
CA VAL A 175 -12.98 -13.87 2.26
C VAL A 175 -13.87 -13.38 1.11
N THR A 176 -14.37 -14.30 0.29
CA THR A 176 -15.21 -13.97 -0.88
C THR A 176 -16.51 -13.27 -0.50
N LYS A 177 -17.09 -13.54 0.68
CA LYS A 177 -18.30 -12.84 1.18
C LYS A 177 -18.06 -11.40 1.59
N PHE A 178 -16.80 -11.02 1.86
CA PHE A 178 -16.43 -9.67 2.26
C PHE A 178 -15.91 -8.83 1.09
N ILE A 179 -15.71 -9.43 -0.07
CA ILE A 179 -15.21 -8.77 -1.27
C ILE A 179 -16.37 -8.56 -2.24
N ASN A 180 -16.67 -7.30 -2.54
CA ASN A 180 -17.59 -6.93 -3.60
C ASN A 180 -16.86 -6.03 -4.59
N THR A 181 -16.48 -6.60 -5.73
CA THR A 181 -15.80 -5.88 -6.80
C THR A 181 -16.77 -5.28 -7.83
N ALA A 182 -18.08 -5.48 -7.73
CA ALA A 182 -19.02 -5.12 -8.80
C ALA A 182 -18.95 -3.63 -9.19
N ILE A 183 -18.89 -2.73 -8.20
CA ILE A 183 -18.75 -1.29 -8.46
C ILE A 183 -17.39 -0.97 -9.09
N ALA A 184 -16.32 -1.56 -8.57
CA ALA A 184 -14.97 -1.35 -9.07
C ALA A 184 -14.79 -1.88 -10.51
N SER A 185 -15.35 -3.05 -10.83
CA SER A 185 -15.34 -3.62 -12.17
C SER A 185 -16.16 -2.79 -13.16
N ALA A 186 -17.26 -2.18 -12.70
CA ALA A 186 -18.00 -1.23 -13.53
C ALA A 186 -17.17 0.04 -13.84
N VAL A 187 -16.36 0.52 -12.88
CA VAL A 187 -15.40 1.61 -13.12
C VAL A 187 -14.32 1.18 -14.11
N ASP A 188 -13.74 0.00 -13.96
CA ASP A 188 -12.73 -0.51 -14.92
C ASP A 188 -13.28 -0.62 -16.35
N ALA A 189 -14.55 -1.01 -16.49
CA ALA A 189 -15.23 -1.02 -17.80
C ALA A 189 -15.39 0.39 -18.39
N GLU A 190 -15.70 1.40 -17.56
CA GLU A 190 -15.76 2.80 -17.98
C GLU A 190 -14.38 3.36 -18.34
N ILE A 191 -13.34 3.01 -17.58
CA ILE A 191 -11.95 3.34 -17.89
C ILE A 191 -11.55 2.75 -19.25
N ALA A 192 -11.94 1.50 -19.52
CA ALA A 192 -11.65 0.84 -20.80
C ALA A 192 -12.40 1.45 -21.99
N ALA A 193 -13.62 1.96 -21.76
CA ALA A 193 -14.44 2.59 -22.79
C ALA A 193 -14.10 4.09 -23.01
N GLY A 194 -13.53 4.74 -21.99
CA GLY A 194 -13.22 6.16 -21.97
C GLY A 194 -11.73 6.46 -22.02
N GLY A 195 -11.41 7.75 -22.11
CA GLY A 195 -10.06 8.26 -21.88
C GLY A 195 -10.09 9.29 -20.77
N PHE A 196 -8.93 9.54 -20.15
CA PHE A 196 -8.74 10.65 -19.23
C PHE A 196 -7.54 11.48 -19.70
N ASP A 197 -7.79 12.75 -20.04
CA ASP A 197 -6.73 13.68 -20.43
C ASP A 197 -6.20 14.39 -19.20
N VAL A 198 -4.97 14.04 -18.79
CA VAL A 198 -4.29 14.69 -17.66
C VAL A 198 -4.11 16.19 -17.85
N LYS A 199 -4.06 16.69 -19.09
CA LYS A 199 -3.95 18.13 -19.39
C LYS A 199 -5.25 18.89 -19.10
N SER A 200 -6.37 18.20 -18.99
CA SER A 200 -7.65 18.80 -18.63
C SER A 200 -7.77 19.14 -17.14
N VAL A 201 -6.86 18.60 -16.31
CA VAL A 201 -6.87 18.81 -14.85
C VAL A 201 -6.50 20.25 -14.51
N LYS A 202 -7.37 20.92 -13.75
CA LYS A 202 -7.13 22.26 -13.22
C LYS A 202 -6.67 22.16 -11.77
N ILE A 203 -5.43 22.57 -11.51
CA ILE A 203 -4.88 22.67 -10.17
C ILE A 203 -5.35 23.98 -9.56
N LEU A 204 -6.21 23.91 -8.55
CA LEU A 204 -6.61 25.06 -7.76
C LEU A 204 -5.59 25.26 -6.64
N ARG A 205 -5.09 26.48 -6.45
CA ARG A 205 -4.29 26.80 -5.25
C ARG A 205 -5.21 26.69 -4.04
N ALA A 206 -4.81 25.89 -3.06
CA ALA A 206 -5.40 25.86 -1.73
C ALA A 206 -5.03 27.14 -0.96
#